data_AF-A0A7W2TL05-F1
#
_entry.id   AF-A0A7W2TL05-F1
#
_cell.length_a   1.000
_cell.length_b   1.000
_cell.length_c   1.000
_cell.angle_alpha   90.00
_cell.angle_beta   90.00
_cell.angle_gamma   90.00
#
_symmetry.space_group_name_H-M   'P 1'
#
loop_
_entity.id
_entity.type
_entity.pdbx_description
1 polymer ?
#
loop_
_entity_poly.entity_id
_entity_poly.type
_entity_poly.pdbx_seq_one_letter_code
_entity_poly.pdbx_strand_id
1 'polypeptide(L)'
;GAVPVITYTVTDGAGDTQSSTLTISVTPVSDLSDDSETVTIAEDTTATGNVLDNAETADGPLTVTSFTVGGNTYNSGDTVILTEGELTLNTDG
;
A
#
# COMPACT_ATOMS: atom_id res chain seq x y z
N GLY A 1 -1.70 -5.27 14.39
CA GLY A 1 -1.49 -4.26 15.45
C GLY A 1 -1.79 -4.84 16.82
N ALA A 2 -1.56 -4.07 17.88
CA ALA A 2 -1.93 -4.47 19.24
C ALA A 2 -3.45 -4.35 19.42
N VAL A 3 -4.10 -5.44 19.83
CA VAL A 3 -5.53 -5.44 20.20
C VAL A 3 -5.63 -4.96 21.65
N PRO A 4 -6.67 -4.21 22.04
CA PRO A 4 -6.87 -3.82 23.43
C PRO A 4 -6.81 -5.03 24.36
N VAL A 5 -6.20 -4.85 25.54
CA VAL A 5 -6.17 -5.89 26.58
C VAL A 5 -7.59 -6.14 27.06
N ILE A 6 -7.98 -7.40 27.10
CA ILE A 6 -9.30 -7.82 27.56
C ILE A 6 -9.18 -8.19 29.03
N THR A 7 -9.98 -7.57 29.90
CA THR A 7 -10.11 -7.98 31.31
C THR A 7 -11.32 -8.88 31.46
N TYR A 8 -11.14 -10.01 32.13
CA TYR A 8 -12.24 -10.93 32.46
C TYR A 8 -12.22 -11.29 33.94
N THR A 9 -13.38 -11.67 34.47
CA THR A 9 -13.54 -12.11 35.85
C THR A 9 -14.08 -13.53 35.85
N VAL A 10 -13.45 -14.41 36.63
CA VAL A 10 -13.94 -15.77 36.90
C VAL A 10 -14.63 -15.79 38.26
N THR A 11 -15.69 -16.57 38.37
CA THR A 11 -16.42 -16.82 39.63
C THR A 11 -16.47 -18.31 39.87
N ASP A 12 -16.13 -18.76 41.07
CA ASP A 12 -16.20 -20.18 41.42
C ASP A 12 -17.61 -20.59 41.90
N GLY A 13 -17.77 -21.88 42.26
CA GLY A 13 -19.06 -22.40 42.74
C GLY A 13 -19.46 -21.90 44.14
N ALA A 14 -18.56 -21.25 44.87
CA ALA A 14 -18.81 -20.65 46.18
C ALA A 14 -19.13 -19.15 46.09
N GLY A 15 -18.91 -18.52 44.93
CA GLY A 15 -19.17 -17.12 44.67
C GLY A 15 -17.94 -16.21 44.79
N ASP A 16 -16.75 -16.77 45.01
CA ASP A 16 -15.51 -16.01 45.02
C ASP A 16 -15.13 -15.59 43.61
N THR A 17 -14.59 -14.37 43.45
CA THR A 17 -14.27 -13.78 42.14
C THR A 17 -12.79 -13.40 42.01
N GLN A 18 -12.21 -13.63 40.83
CA GLN A 18 -10.86 -13.19 40.49
C GLN A 18 -10.83 -12.59 39.08
N SER A 19 -10.20 -11.43 38.91
CA SER A 19 -9.97 -10.82 37.60
C SER A 19 -8.59 -11.15 37.04
N SER A 20 -8.53 -11.32 35.71
CA SER A 20 -7.34 -11.62 34.92
C SER A 20 -7.39 -10.89 33.56
N THR A 21 -6.28 -10.91 32.82
CA THR A 21 -6.18 -10.29 31.49
C THR A 21 -5.90 -11.32 30.40
N LEU A 22 -6.44 -11.06 29.21
CA LEU A 22 -6.13 -11.74 27.96
C LEU A 22 -5.53 -10.71 27.00
N THR A 23 -4.33 -11.00 26.50
CA THR A 23 -3.64 -10.17 25.50
C THR A 23 -3.64 -10.91 24.16
N ILE A 24 -4.02 -10.21 23.09
CA ILE A 24 -4.01 -10.73 21.72
C ILE A 24 -3.06 -9.86 20.88
N SER A 25 -2.17 -10.51 20.12
CA SER A 25 -1.29 -9.85 19.17
C SER A 25 -1.67 -10.25 17.75
N VAL A 26 -1.78 -9.28 16.85
CA VAL A 26 -2.01 -9.50 15.43
C VAL A 26 -0.80 -8.97 14.67
N THR A 27 -0.08 -9.87 14.01
CA THR A 27 0.98 -9.50 13.07
C THR A 27 0.36 -9.16 11.72
N PRO A 28 0.54 -7.94 11.20
CA PRO A 28 0.08 -7.62 9.85
C PRO A 28 0.82 -8.49 8.83
N VAL A 29 0.12 -8.80 7.75
CA VAL A 29 0.68 -9.51 6.59
C VAL A 29 0.53 -8.55 5.42
N SER A 30 1.56 -8.45 4.58
CA SER A 30 1.49 -7.66 3.34
C SER A 30 0.32 -8.13 2.49
N ASP A 31 -0.56 -7.21 2.13
CA ASP A 31 -1.75 -7.45 1.32
C ASP A 31 -1.77 -6.58 0.05
N LEU A 32 -0.68 -5.89 -0.24
CA LEU A 32 -0.49 -5.15 -1.48
C LEU A 32 -0.34 -6.12 -2.65
N SER A 33 -1.19 -5.97 -3.65
CA SER A 33 -1.01 -6.56 -4.98
C SER A 33 -1.06 -5.50 -6.06
N ASP A 34 -0.33 -5.75 -7.14
CA ASP A 34 -0.13 -4.84 -8.26
C ASP A 34 0.20 -5.67 -9.50
N ASP A 35 -0.55 -5.45 -10.58
CA ASP A 35 -0.30 -6.08 -11.88
C ASP A 35 0.57 -5.15 -12.74
N SER A 36 1.01 -5.57 -13.93
CA SER A 36 1.80 -4.70 -14.82
C SER A 36 0.94 -3.98 -15.86
N GLU A 37 1.30 -2.74 -16.17
CA GLU A 37 0.62 -1.94 -17.18
C GLU A 37 1.31 -2.07 -18.54
N THR A 38 0.52 -1.90 -19.61
CA THR A 38 1.07 -1.67 -20.95
C THR A 38 0.17 -0.69 -21.66
N VAL A 39 0.75 0.42 -22.12
CA VAL A 39 0.07 1.42 -22.94
C VAL A 39 0.69 1.42 -24.33
N THR A 40 -0.14 1.31 -25.36
CA THR A 40 0.29 1.41 -26.76
C THR A 40 -0.50 2.53 -27.42
N ILE A 41 0.22 3.48 -28.01
CA ILE A 41 -0.32 4.63 -28.71
C ILE A 41 0.35 4.78 -30.07
N ALA A 42 -0.24 5.59 -30.94
CA ALA A 42 0.42 5.99 -32.17
C ALA A 42 1.58 6.96 -31.86
N GLU A 43 2.56 7.00 -32.75
CA GLU A 43 3.56 8.07 -32.72
C GLU A 43 2.91 9.46 -32.75
N ASP A 44 3.64 10.46 -32.25
CA ASP A 44 3.19 11.85 -32.18
C ASP A 44 1.92 12.07 -31.33
N THR A 45 1.63 11.16 -30.41
CA THR A 45 0.54 11.31 -29.43
C THR A 45 1.07 11.23 -28.00
N THR A 46 0.38 11.89 -27.08
CA THR A 46 0.71 11.82 -25.66
C THR A 46 0.10 10.57 -25.05
N ALA A 47 0.92 9.70 -24.46
CA ALA A 47 0.44 8.58 -23.64
C ALA A 47 -0.05 9.11 -22.28
N THR A 48 -1.18 8.60 -21.81
CA THR A 48 -1.71 8.88 -20.47
C THR A 48 -2.23 7.57 -19.87
N GLY A 49 -2.25 7.50 -18.55
CA GLY A 49 -2.70 6.34 -17.77
C GLY A 49 -2.45 6.58 -16.29
N ASN A 50 -2.79 5.59 -15.47
CA ASN A 50 -2.53 5.61 -14.04
C ASN A 50 -2.00 4.22 -13.64
N VAL A 51 -0.81 4.18 -13.05
CA VAL A 51 -0.14 2.93 -12.63
C VAL A 51 -0.70 2.34 -11.33
N LEU A 52 -1.67 3.00 -10.70
CA LEU A 52 -2.33 2.53 -9.48
C LEU A 52 -3.71 1.91 -9.78
N ASP A 53 -4.17 1.92 -11.04
CA ASP A 53 -5.53 1.48 -11.41
C ASP A 53 -5.79 -0.02 -11.13
N ASN A 54 -4.75 -0.84 -11.14
CA ASN A 54 -4.77 -2.28 -10.88
C ASN A 54 -4.03 -2.68 -9.59
N ALA A 55 -3.69 -1.70 -8.76
CA ALA A 55 -3.07 -1.92 -7.48
C ALA A 55 -4.12 -1.89 -6.36
N GLU A 56 -4.02 -2.79 -5.38
CA GLU A 56 -4.96 -2.88 -4.26
C GLU A 56 -4.30 -3.27 -2.94
N THR A 57 -4.85 -2.77 -1.84
CA THR A 57 -4.46 -3.08 -0.44
C THR A 57 -5.61 -2.73 0.50
N ALA A 58 -5.73 -3.39 1.65
CA ALA A 58 -6.67 -2.99 2.70
C ALA A 58 -6.10 -1.92 3.65
N ASP A 59 -4.82 -1.57 3.53
CA ASP A 59 -4.10 -0.71 4.47
C ASP A 59 -4.26 0.80 4.20
N GLY A 60 -4.92 1.20 3.11
CA GLY A 60 -5.27 2.60 2.84
C GLY A 60 -5.02 3.05 1.39
N PRO A 61 -4.90 4.37 1.15
CA PRO A 61 -4.67 4.90 -0.19
C PRO A 61 -3.26 4.56 -0.69
N LEU A 62 -3.17 4.29 -2.00
CA LEU A 62 -1.91 4.01 -2.69
C LEU A 62 -1.28 5.30 -3.24
N THR A 63 0.04 5.31 -3.30
CA THR A 63 0.82 6.41 -3.87
C THR A 63 2.11 5.90 -4.50
N VAL A 64 2.52 6.48 -5.63
CA VAL A 64 3.85 6.28 -6.19
C VAL A 64 4.88 7.05 -5.38
N THR A 65 5.95 6.39 -4.96
CA THR A 65 7.04 7.01 -4.17
C THR A 65 8.29 7.30 -5.00
N SER A 66 8.60 6.42 -5.95
CA SER A 66 9.73 6.56 -6.87
C SER A 66 9.53 5.67 -8.09
N PHE A 67 10.23 5.96 -9.17
CA PHE A 67 10.24 5.12 -10.36
C PHE A 67 11.64 5.05 -10.98
N THR A 68 11.86 4.09 -11.87
CA THR A 68 13.16 3.95 -12.55
C THR A 68 13.01 3.98 -14.06
N VAL A 69 13.93 4.68 -14.72
CA VAL A 69 14.00 4.74 -16.18
C VAL A 69 15.45 4.55 -16.61
N GLY A 70 15.71 3.53 -17.43
CA GLY A 70 17.06 3.22 -17.91
C GLY A 70 18.09 2.93 -16.80
N GLY A 71 17.63 2.45 -15.63
CA GLY A 71 18.47 2.16 -14.48
C GLY A 71 18.72 3.33 -13.51
N ASN A 72 18.19 4.52 -13.79
CA ASN A 72 18.23 5.66 -12.86
C ASN A 72 16.93 5.75 -12.06
N THR A 73 17.00 6.12 -10.79
CA THR A 73 15.83 6.34 -9.91
C THR A 73 15.44 7.81 -9.87
N TYR A 74 14.14 8.06 -9.93
CA TYR A 74 13.50 9.38 -9.87
C TYR A 74 12.41 9.37 -8.79
N ASN A 75 12.10 10.53 -8.22
CA ASN A 75 10.98 10.66 -7.30
C ASN A 75 9.68 10.79 -8.09
N SER A 76 8.55 10.42 -7.51
CA SER A 76 7.26 10.76 -8.11
C SER A 76 7.10 12.28 -8.27
N GLY A 77 6.53 12.68 -9.40
CA GLY A 77 6.43 14.06 -9.86
C GLY A 77 7.62 14.54 -10.70
N ASP A 78 8.72 13.80 -10.76
CA ASP A 78 9.85 14.14 -11.63
C ASP A 78 9.49 13.91 -13.11
N THR A 79 10.01 14.78 -13.98
CA THR A 79 9.97 14.60 -15.44
C THR A 79 11.31 14.07 -15.95
N VAL A 80 11.28 12.97 -16.68
CA VAL A 80 12.44 12.35 -17.33
C VAL A 80 12.43 12.68 -18.82
N ILE A 81 13.55 13.24 -19.30
CA ILE A 81 13.76 13.52 -20.72
C ILE A 81 14.41 12.32 -21.39
N LEU A 82 13.76 11.78 -22.40
CA LEU A 82 14.17 10.63 -23.21
C LEU A 82 14.37 11.06 -24.66
N THR A 83 14.95 10.18 -25.48
CA THR A 83 15.05 10.44 -26.92
C THR A 83 13.67 10.42 -27.59
N GLU A 84 12.75 9.64 -27.01
CA GLU A 84 11.39 9.40 -27.47
C GLU A 84 10.37 10.43 -26.94
N GLY A 85 10.73 11.29 -25.99
CA GLY A 85 9.83 12.29 -25.41
C GLY A 85 10.12 12.58 -23.93
N GLU A 86 9.11 13.08 -23.22
CA GLU A 86 9.16 13.33 -21.78
C GLU A 86 8.20 12.39 -21.04
N LEU A 87 8.66 11.79 -19.95
CA LEU A 87 7.86 10.96 -19.06
C LEU A 87 7.72 11.66 -17.71
N THR A 88 6.50 11.85 -17.23
CA THR A 88 6.21 12.26 -15.85
C THR A 88 5.33 11.20 -15.20
N LEU A 89 5.66 10.80 -13.97
CA LEU A 89 4.82 9.88 -13.18
C LEU A 89 4.58 10.51 -11.81
N ASN A 90 3.33 10.82 -11.50
CA ASN A 90 2.97 11.59 -10.31
C ASN A 90 2.74 10.68 -9.10
N THR A 91 2.59 11.28 -7.91
CA THR A 91 2.32 10.54 -6.67
C THR A 91 0.99 9.79 -6.70
N ASP A 92 0.02 10.28 -7.46
CA ASP A 92 -1.33 9.72 -7.62
C ASP A 92 -1.43 8.73 -8.80
N GLY A 93 -0.30 8.36 -9.40
CA GLY A 93 -0.21 7.55 -10.61
C GLY A 93 -0.25 8.43 -11.84
#